data_AF-A0A1V9FVQ6-F1
#
_entry.id   AF-A0A1V9FVQ6-F1
#
_cell.length_a   1.000
_cell.length_b   1.000
_cell.length_c   1.000
_cell.angle_alpha   90.00
_cell.angle_beta   90.00
_cell.angle_gamma   90.00
#
_symmetry.space_group_name_H-M   'P 1'
#
loop_
_entity.id
_entity.type
_entity.pdbx_description
1 polymer ?
#
loop_
_entity_poly.entity_id
_entity_poly.type
_entity_poly.pdbx_seq_one_letter_code
_entity_poly.pdbx_strand_id
1 'polypeptide(L)'
;MKRIITICLLLCIIQTMQGNSGIYAGGPVYKNRSYSISELKGSGYTCVVVWTIHIDASGNLNFNAEFPLVQNGAYIGASTYPNFASDIASLKSAPTSINRVEFCLSAWGSSTFANIKTLINAQGTGSASTLYKNFQALKNTFPAVDAIGFDDESTYDVSSATAFAVMLGGLGFRVSLVPYTASSFWTSVATNTNNQRAGTVDRVDLQCYSGGAGNNPCNWNFGSIPLYAGLWDAEKSTSQVQSQLTTWKNNCNIAGGFMWLYDDFDNTSGTKAYATAINNVFGGGGVNVAAAGFYQDCNYAGYGVNLATGSYTLTKLQSYGIANDAISSLTVQSGYSVTLYWDDNFAGSTLGKTASDACLVDDGWNDKVSSIVISAASALSNARTVTAPATGLTITNFPGQQEIRFFDASGIAGIPVRIYDITGRQVMAVRPVGNRINVSSLLPGVYVMVYQVNGKPVTKKFVR
;
A
#
# COMPACT_ATOMS: atom_id res chain seq x y z
N MET A 1 25.82 24.34 -33.89
CA MET A 1 25.24 24.34 -32.52
C MET A 1 23.77 23.95 -32.59
N LYS A 2 23.45 22.66 -32.43
CA LYS A 2 22.07 22.17 -32.35
C LYS A 2 21.66 22.15 -30.87
N ARG A 3 20.71 23.00 -30.48
CA ARG A 3 20.14 23.01 -29.12
C ARG A 3 19.18 21.82 -29.01
N ILE A 4 19.56 20.82 -28.22
CA ILE A 4 18.68 19.75 -27.78
C ILE A 4 17.85 20.33 -26.63
N ILE A 5 16.55 20.52 -26.86
CA ILE A 5 15.60 20.85 -25.80
C ILE A 5 15.13 19.53 -25.22
N THR A 6 15.68 19.16 -24.07
CA THR A 6 15.19 18.03 -23.28
C THR A 6 13.87 18.47 -22.63
N ILE A 7 12.75 18.02 -23.18
CA ILE A 7 11.44 18.13 -22.54
C ILE A 7 11.39 17.02 -21.47
N CYS A 8 11.63 17.38 -20.21
CA CYS A 8 11.30 16.53 -19.07
C CYS A 8 9.78 16.40 -18.99
N LEU A 9 9.25 15.26 -19.46
CA LEU A 9 7.87 14.89 -19.24
C LEU A 9 7.72 14.52 -17.76
N LEU A 10 7.25 15.47 -16.94
CA LEU A 10 6.88 15.20 -15.55
C LEU A 10 5.60 14.33 -15.58
N LEU A 11 5.76 13.01 -15.52
CA LEU A 11 4.67 12.10 -15.22
C LEU A 11 4.19 12.39 -13.79
N CYS A 12 3.14 13.21 -13.69
CA CYS A 12 2.39 13.36 -12.45
C CYS A 12 1.67 12.02 -12.22
N ILE A 13 2.35 11.10 -11.53
CA ILE A 13 1.72 9.92 -10.96
C ILE A 13 0.75 10.47 -9.93
N ILE A 14 -0.54 10.48 -10.27
CA ILE A 14 -1.59 10.61 -9.28
C ILE A 14 -1.48 9.34 -8.44
N GLN A 15 -0.66 9.38 -7.38
CA GLN A 15 -0.82 8.47 -6.28
C GLN A 15 -2.23 8.73 -5.78
N THR A 16 -3.17 7.84 -6.10
CA THR A 16 -4.43 7.79 -5.39
C THR A 16 -4.04 7.63 -3.93
N MET A 17 -4.14 8.71 -3.16
CA MET A 17 -3.91 8.69 -1.72
C MET A 17 -4.94 7.74 -1.15
N GLN A 18 -4.57 6.46 -1.02
CA GLN A 18 -5.31 5.52 -0.21
C GLN A 18 -5.21 6.09 1.21
N GLY A 19 -6.34 6.50 1.78
CA GLY A 19 -6.34 7.00 3.14
C GLY A 19 -5.70 5.98 4.06
N ASN A 20 -4.77 6.47 4.88
CA ASN A 20 -3.84 5.63 5.61
C ASN A 20 -4.31 5.51 7.07
N SER A 21 -5.11 4.48 7.32
CA SER A 21 -5.48 4.03 8.66
C SER A 21 -4.47 2.99 9.15
N GLY A 22 -3.89 3.24 10.32
CA GLY A 22 -2.95 2.34 10.99
C GLY A 22 -3.51 1.71 12.26
N ILE A 23 -2.95 0.58 12.65
CA ILE A 23 -3.19 -0.03 13.96
C ILE A 23 -1.89 -0.62 14.49
N TYR A 24 -1.58 -0.32 15.76
CA TYR A 24 -0.53 -1.00 16.50
C TYR A 24 -1.13 -2.26 17.12
N ALA A 25 -0.48 -3.40 16.91
CA ALA A 25 -0.98 -4.71 17.31
C ALA A 25 0.10 -5.53 17.99
N GLY A 26 -0.17 -5.96 19.21
CA GLY A 26 0.75 -6.62 20.11
C GLY A 26 0.68 -8.14 20.06
N GLY A 27 0.63 -8.72 21.26
CA GLY A 27 0.63 -10.17 21.48
C GLY A 27 -0.42 -10.97 20.70
N PRO A 28 -1.67 -10.48 20.53
CA PRO A 28 -2.72 -11.20 19.81
C PRO A 28 -2.36 -11.61 18.38
N VAL A 29 -1.44 -10.89 17.71
CA VAL A 29 -1.04 -11.20 16.32
C VAL A 29 -0.47 -12.61 16.20
N TYR A 30 0.25 -13.10 17.22
CA TYR A 30 0.87 -14.43 17.21
C TYR A 30 0.30 -15.38 18.26
N LYS A 31 -0.29 -14.88 19.36
CA LYS A 31 -0.97 -15.72 20.37
C LYS A 31 -2.34 -16.19 19.91
N ASN A 32 -3.08 -15.34 19.19
CA ASN A 32 -4.50 -15.53 18.89
C ASN A 32 -4.79 -15.63 17.40
N ARG A 33 -3.90 -16.32 16.66
CA ARG A 33 -3.95 -16.44 15.20
C ARG A 33 -5.27 -16.99 14.63
N SER A 34 -6.08 -17.65 15.45
CA SER A 34 -7.38 -18.20 15.05
C SER A 34 -8.37 -17.14 14.58
N TYR A 35 -8.22 -15.89 15.03
CA TYR A 35 -9.04 -14.77 14.56
C TYR A 35 -8.21 -13.56 14.11
N SER A 36 -7.08 -13.27 14.77
CA SER A 36 -6.45 -11.94 14.68
C SER A 36 -6.02 -11.56 13.26
N ILE A 37 -5.42 -12.49 12.53
CA ILE A 37 -5.02 -12.28 11.14
C ILE A 37 -6.23 -11.99 10.24
N SER A 38 -7.30 -12.78 10.36
CA SER A 38 -8.51 -12.58 9.55
C SER A 38 -9.25 -11.29 9.92
N GLU A 39 -9.26 -10.93 11.21
CA GLU A 39 -9.88 -9.72 11.71
C GLU A 39 -9.14 -8.47 11.21
N LEU A 40 -7.81 -8.44 11.34
CA LEU A 40 -6.97 -7.35 10.85
C LEU A 40 -7.14 -7.17 9.33
N LYS A 41 -7.13 -8.26 8.56
CA LYS A 41 -7.36 -8.20 7.10
C LYS A 41 -8.76 -7.68 6.73
N GLY A 42 -9.78 -8.05 7.50
CA GLY A 42 -11.17 -7.64 7.28
C GLY A 42 -11.56 -6.30 7.92
N SER A 43 -10.66 -5.68 8.69
CA SER A 43 -10.94 -4.50 9.50
C SER A 43 -11.15 -3.22 8.69
N GLY A 44 -10.48 -3.08 7.55
CA GLY A 44 -10.36 -1.81 6.83
C GLY A 44 -9.11 -1.00 7.18
N TYR A 45 -8.22 -1.49 8.05
CA TYR A 45 -6.91 -0.88 8.23
C TYR A 45 -6.04 -1.08 6.98
N THR A 46 -5.21 -0.09 6.69
CA THR A 46 -4.25 -0.11 5.57
C THR A 46 -2.81 -0.37 6.01
N CYS A 47 -2.48 -0.03 7.26
CA CYS A 47 -1.19 -0.28 7.88
C CYS A 47 -1.38 -1.09 9.17
N VAL A 48 -0.62 -2.17 9.34
CA VAL A 48 -0.51 -2.90 10.60
C VAL A 48 0.93 -2.79 11.09
N VAL A 49 1.11 -2.22 12.29
CA VAL A 49 2.38 -2.18 12.99
C VAL A 49 2.35 -3.28 14.05
N VAL A 50 3.10 -4.36 13.83
CA VAL A 50 3.21 -5.43 14.82
C VAL A 50 4.25 -5.02 15.85
N TRP A 51 3.78 -4.77 17.06
CA TRP A 51 4.52 -4.18 18.17
C TRP A 51 4.81 -5.27 19.21
N THR A 52 6.03 -5.44 19.74
CA THR A 52 7.29 -4.78 19.41
C THR A 52 8.48 -5.74 19.49
N ILE A 53 9.58 -5.40 18.85
CA ILE A 53 10.86 -6.09 18.96
C ILE A 53 11.75 -5.37 19.98
N HIS A 54 12.28 -6.13 20.93
CA HIS A 54 13.36 -5.71 21.81
C HIS A 54 14.71 -6.24 21.34
N ILE A 55 15.75 -5.43 21.50
CA ILE A 55 17.13 -5.79 21.18
C ILE A 55 17.94 -5.86 22.47
N ASP A 56 18.45 -7.04 22.81
CA ASP A 56 19.28 -7.22 23.98
C ASP A 56 20.72 -6.69 23.77
N ALA A 57 21.54 -6.70 24.82
CA ALA A 57 22.92 -6.21 24.78
C ALA A 57 23.83 -7.02 23.83
N SER A 58 23.46 -8.26 23.50
CA SER A 58 24.17 -9.09 22.51
C SER A 58 23.68 -8.84 21.08
N GLY A 59 22.62 -8.05 20.91
CA GLY A 59 21.99 -7.73 19.63
C GLY A 59 20.88 -8.69 19.21
N ASN A 60 20.50 -9.66 20.04
CA ASN A 60 19.43 -10.60 19.70
C ASN A 60 18.08 -9.90 19.68
N LEU A 61 17.21 -10.32 18.77
CA LEU A 61 15.86 -9.80 18.63
C LEU A 61 14.88 -10.70 19.37
N ASN A 62 14.02 -10.13 20.21
CA ASN A 62 12.92 -10.82 20.86
C ASN A 62 11.62 -10.04 20.62
N PHE A 63 10.50 -10.73 20.38
CA PHE A 63 9.20 -10.09 20.25
C PHE A 63 8.48 -10.00 21.60
N ASN A 64 8.13 -8.78 22.03
CA ASN A 64 7.45 -8.43 23.28
C ASN A 64 8.13 -8.93 24.57
N ALA A 65 9.42 -9.26 24.52
CA ALA A 65 10.11 -10.00 25.58
C ALA A 65 9.53 -11.41 25.83
N GLU A 66 8.69 -11.91 24.93
CA GLU A 66 7.93 -13.15 25.08
C GLU A 66 8.59 -14.33 24.36
N PHE A 67 9.24 -14.09 23.21
CA PHE A 67 9.92 -15.15 22.49
C PHE A 67 11.10 -14.66 21.63
N PRO A 68 12.16 -15.47 21.51
CA PRO A 68 13.30 -15.12 20.67
C PRO A 68 12.90 -15.13 19.20
N LEU A 69 13.25 -14.09 18.47
CA LEU A 69 12.90 -13.92 17.06
C LEU A 69 14.09 -14.21 16.15
N VAL A 70 15.20 -13.52 16.37
CA VAL A 70 16.44 -13.66 15.59
C VAL A 70 17.64 -13.67 16.53
N GLN A 71 18.54 -14.62 16.31
CA GLN A 71 19.78 -14.76 17.05
C GLN A 71 20.90 -15.15 16.09
N ASN A 72 22.08 -14.54 16.24
CA ASN A 72 23.28 -14.85 15.45
C ASN A 72 23.05 -14.86 13.92
N GLY A 73 22.23 -13.96 13.39
CA GLY A 73 21.91 -13.87 11.98
C GLY A 73 20.96 -14.96 11.46
N ALA A 74 20.23 -15.64 12.34
CA ALA A 74 19.25 -16.66 11.98
C ALA A 74 17.88 -16.38 12.62
N TYR A 75 16.82 -16.54 11.83
CA TYR A 75 15.45 -16.56 12.36
C TYR A 75 15.21 -17.84 13.14
N ILE A 76 14.86 -17.70 14.42
CA ILE A 76 14.60 -18.81 15.33
C ILE A 76 13.18 -18.78 15.90
N GLY A 77 12.40 -17.73 15.65
CA GLY A 77 11.05 -17.58 16.21
C GLY A 77 10.07 -18.69 15.82
N ALA A 78 10.33 -19.42 14.74
CA ALA A 78 9.51 -20.58 14.35
C ALA A 78 9.52 -21.71 15.39
N SER A 79 10.53 -21.77 16.27
CA SER A 79 10.53 -22.75 17.37
C SER A 79 9.41 -22.50 18.39
N THR A 80 8.93 -21.25 18.48
CA THR A 80 7.85 -20.86 19.41
C THR A 80 6.54 -20.64 18.66
N TYR A 81 6.58 -19.90 17.55
CA TYR A 81 5.42 -19.60 16.72
C TYR A 81 5.67 -20.02 15.26
N PRO A 82 5.46 -21.30 14.91
CA PRO A 82 5.87 -21.85 13.61
C PRO A 82 5.17 -21.20 12.40
N ASN A 83 3.98 -20.63 12.59
CA ASN A 83 3.21 -19.99 11.52
C ASN A 83 3.43 -18.47 11.43
N PHE A 84 4.28 -17.88 12.30
CA PHE A 84 4.36 -16.42 12.41
C PHE A 84 4.78 -15.76 11.09
N ALA A 85 5.80 -16.29 10.40
CA ALA A 85 6.23 -15.76 9.11
C ALA A 85 5.14 -15.78 8.04
N SER A 86 4.40 -16.90 7.91
CA SER A 86 3.29 -17.02 6.96
C SER A 86 2.10 -16.13 7.35
N ASP A 87 1.81 -16.00 8.64
CA ASP A 87 0.72 -15.19 9.14
C ASP A 87 0.99 -13.70 8.84
N ILE A 88 2.20 -13.21 9.10
CA ILE A 88 2.64 -11.84 8.76
C ILE A 88 2.57 -11.59 7.25
N ALA A 89 3.07 -12.51 6.42
CA ALA A 89 2.96 -12.39 4.97
C ALA A 89 1.51 -12.31 4.49
N SER A 90 0.62 -13.09 5.12
CA SER A 90 -0.79 -13.17 4.73
C SER A 90 -1.57 -11.87 4.95
N LEU A 91 -1.11 -10.96 5.82
CA LEU A 91 -1.75 -9.68 6.10
C LEU A 91 -1.92 -8.82 4.82
N LYS A 92 -0.92 -8.87 3.91
CA LYS A 92 -0.94 -8.16 2.61
C LYS A 92 -1.57 -8.97 1.49
N SER A 93 -1.81 -10.27 1.69
CA SER A 93 -2.46 -11.12 0.67
C SER A 93 -3.97 -10.92 0.70
N ALA A 94 -4.57 -10.65 -0.46
CA ALA A 94 -6.00 -10.48 -0.60
C ALA A 94 -6.79 -11.73 -0.13
N PRO A 95 -8.01 -11.57 0.42
CA PRO A 95 -8.71 -10.31 0.63
C PRO A 95 -8.15 -9.51 1.81
N THR A 96 -7.87 -8.23 1.59
CA THR A 96 -7.34 -7.31 2.63
C THR A 96 -7.35 -5.87 2.09
N SER A 97 -7.40 -4.91 3.00
CA SER A 97 -7.07 -3.51 2.71
C SER A 97 -5.64 -3.14 3.13
N ILE A 98 -4.95 -4.03 3.85
CA ILE A 98 -3.60 -3.82 4.33
C ILE A 98 -2.65 -3.84 3.15
N ASN A 99 -1.95 -2.73 2.95
CA ASN A 99 -0.93 -2.55 1.91
C ASN A 99 0.45 -2.27 2.52
N ARG A 100 0.53 -2.11 3.86
CA ARG A 100 1.75 -1.87 4.61
C ARG A 100 1.78 -2.68 5.90
N VAL A 101 2.88 -3.38 6.15
CA VAL A 101 3.13 -4.07 7.41
C VAL A 101 4.48 -3.62 7.97
N GLU A 102 4.52 -3.32 9.26
CA GLU A 102 5.74 -2.92 9.95
C GLU A 102 6.00 -3.80 11.18
N PHE A 103 7.27 -3.91 11.56
CA PHE A 103 7.62 -4.25 12.93
C PHE A 103 8.04 -3.00 13.68
N CYS A 104 7.58 -2.79 14.91
CA CYS A 104 8.09 -1.70 15.74
C CYS A 104 9.26 -2.20 16.61
N LEU A 105 10.15 -1.30 17.00
CA LEU A 105 11.19 -1.55 17.98
C LEU A 105 10.92 -0.75 19.24
N SER A 106 11.25 -1.35 20.39
CA SER A 106 11.24 -0.68 21.69
C SER A 106 9.82 -0.38 22.20
N ALA A 107 9.79 0.14 23.43
CA ALA A 107 8.63 0.62 24.17
C ALA A 107 9.17 1.44 25.36
N TRP A 108 8.27 2.09 26.11
CA TRP A 108 8.62 2.75 27.37
C TRP A 108 9.45 1.82 28.29
N GLY A 109 10.56 2.34 28.83
CA GLY A 109 11.46 1.62 29.73
C GLY A 109 12.38 0.59 29.08
N SER A 110 12.33 0.41 27.76
CA SER A 110 13.19 -0.52 27.02
C SER A 110 14.63 -0.02 26.88
N SER A 111 15.58 -0.96 26.94
CA SER A 111 17.02 -0.72 26.68
C SER A 111 17.41 -0.86 25.21
N THR A 112 16.45 -1.14 24.31
CA THR A 112 16.70 -1.39 22.87
C THR A 112 17.60 -0.34 22.22
N PHE A 113 17.27 0.95 22.31
CA PHE A 113 18.05 1.99 21.64
C PHE A 113 19.41 2.25 22.31
N ALA A 114 19.53 2.02 23.62
CA ALA A 114 20.81 2.06 24.32
C ALA A 114 21.73 0.91 23.87
N ASN A 115 21.17 -0.29 23.65
CA ASN A 115 21.88 -1.44 23.11
C ASN A 115 22.27 -1.21 21.63
N ILE A 116 21.37 -0.67 20.81
CA ILE A 116 21.68 -0.27 19.43
C ILE A 116 22.87 0.69 19.40
N LYS A 117 22.84 1.76 20.21
CA LYS A 117 23.94 2.72 20.33
C LYS A 117 25.26 2.03 20.70
N THR A 118 25.23 1.17 21.71
CA THR A 118 26.42 0.44 22.17
C THR A 118 27.00 -0.48 21.08
N LEU A 119 26.14 -1.23 20.40
CA LEU A 119 26.52 -2.14 19.32
C LEU A 119 27.08 -1.38 18.10
N ILE A 120 26.46 -0.26 17.72
CA ILE A 120 26.95 0.58 16.62
C ILE A 120 28.31 1.18 16.95
N ASN A 121 28.50 1.67 18.18
CA ASN A 121 29.80 2.21 18.60
C ASN A 121 30.90 1.13 18.60
N ALA A 122 30.55 -0.12 18.93
CA ALA A 122 31.50 -1.22 19.00
C ALA A 122 31.79 -1.87 17.63
N GLN A 123 30.80 -1.97 16.75
CA GLN A 123 30.86 -2.83 15.56
C GLN A 123 30.56 -2.09 14.25
N GLY A 124 30.07 -0.85 14.32
CA GLY A 124 29.50 -0.15 13.18
C GLY A 124 28.24 -0.81 12.62
N THR A 125 27.90 -0.43 11.38
CA THR A 125 26.69 -0.89 10.68
C THR A 125 26.98 -1.73 9.44
N GLY A 126 28.24 -2.12 9.22
CA GLY A 126 28.65 -2.94 8.09
C GLY A 126 28.16 -4.39 8.19
N SER A 127 28.27 -5.15 7.10
CA SER A 127 27.75 -6.53 7.01
C SER A 127 28.34 -7.53 8.01
N ALA A 128 29.47 -7.19 8.64
CA ALA A 128 30.06 -7.98 9.71
C ALA A 128 29.38 -7.78 11.08
N SER A 129 28.66 -6.68 11.30
CA SER A 129 28.06 -6.35 12.60
C SER A 129 26.87 -7.24 12.95
N THR A 130 26.60 -7.41 14.24
CA THR A 130 25.49 -8.23 14.73
C THR A 130 24.15 -7.64 14.29
N LEU A 131 23.99 -6.31 14.38
CA LEU A 131 22.76 -5.64 13.96
C LEU A 131 22.48 -5.88 12.48
N TYR A 132 23.48 -5.74 11.60
CA TYR A 132 23.29 -5.99 10.17
C TYR A 132 22.85 -7.43 9.91
N LYS A 133 23.56 -8.42 10.47
CA LYS A 133 23.25 -9.84 10.27
C LYS A 133 21.84 -10.19 10.75
N ASN A 134 21.44 -9.68 11.91
CA ASN A 134 20.12 -9.97 12.47
C ASN A 134 18.99 -9.33 11.65
N PHE A 135 19.14 -8.08 11.20
CA PHE A 135 18.13 -7.44 10.36
C PHE A 135 18.12 -7.96 8.92
N GLN A 136 19.25 -8.43 8.39
CA GLN A 136 19.27 -9.15 7.12
C GLN A 136 18.49 -10.46 7.22
N ALA A 137 18.69 -11.23 8.29
CA ALA A 137 17.92 -12.45 8.54
C ALA A 137 16.42 -12.13 8.65
N LEU A 138 16.07 -11.08 9.38
CA LEU A 138 14.70 -10.61 9.51
C LEU A 138 14.10 -10.24 8.14
N LYS A 139 14.81 -9.49 7.29
CA LYS A 139 14.31 -9.11 5.96
C LYS A 139 14.08 -10.34 5.08
N ASN A 140 15.00 -11.30 5.12
CA ASN A 140 14.92 -12.51 4.33
C ASN A 140 13.73 -13.38 4.76
N THR A 141 13.44 -13.46 6.06
CA THR A 141 12.31 -14.22 6.58
C THR A 141 10.97 -13.52 6.38
N PHE A 142 10.92 -12.19 6.49
CA PHE A 142 9.71 -11.39 6.44
C PHE A 142 9.75 -10.37 5.28
N PRO A 143 9.80 -10.81 4.01
CA PRO A 143 9.95 -9.89 2.89
C PRO A 143 8.75 -8.96 2.72
N ALA A 144 7.56 -9.38 3.19
CA ALA A 144 6.33 -8.59 3.22
C ALA A 144 6.33 -7.44 4.25
N VAL A 145 7.29 -7.40 5.18
CA VAL A 145 7.46 -6.30 6.13
C VAL A 145 8.17 -5.14 5.44
N ASP A 146 7.46 -4.02 5.36
CA ASP A 146 7.86 -2.82 4.64
C ASP A 146 8.81 -1.94 5.44
N ALA A 147 8.62 -1.83 6.75
CA ALA A 147 9.34 -0.88 7.58
C ALA A 147 9.60 -1.37 9.00
N ILE A 148 10.55 -0.69 9.64
CA ILE A 148 10.86 -0.84 11.06
C ILE A 148 10.54 0.48 11.77
N GLY A 149 9.61 0.44 12.73
CA GLY A 149 9.22 1.59 13.53
C GLY A 149 10.17 1.85 14.69
N PHE A 150 10.52 3.12 14.90
CA PHE A 150 11.41 3.55 15.98
C PHE A 150 10.58 4.19 17.09
N ASP A 151 10.40 3.45 18.19
CA ASP A 151 9.77 3.92 19.43
C ASP A 151 10.83 4.16 20.52
N ASP A 152 11.81 5.02 20.21
CA ASP A 152 12.84 5.44 21.16
C ASP A 152 12.27 6.41 22.18
N GLU A 153 11.94 5.87 23.34
CA GLU A 153 11.41 6.62 24.48
C GLU A 153 12.43 6.84 25.60
N SER A 154 13.70 6.52 25.37
CA SER A 154 14.70 6.50 26.46
C SER A 154 16.06 7.07 26.08
N THR A 155 16.57 6.79 24.88
CA THR A 155 17.99 7.01 24.56
C THR A 155 18.22 8.32 23.83
N TYR A 156 17.38 8.65 22.85
CA TYR A 156 17.40 9.91 22.10
C TYR A 156 18.77 10.29 21.52
N ASP A 157 19.54 9.30 21.06
CA ASP A 157 20.86 9.52 20.47
C ASP A 157 20.78 9.62 18.93
N VAL A 158 20.85 10.85 18.41
CA VAL A 158 20.65 11.13 16.97
C VAL A 158 21.63 10.35 16.10
N SER A 159 22.90 10.26 16.51
CA SER A 159 23.96 9.67 15.68
C SER A 159 23.72 8.17 15.46
N SER A 160 23.48 7.43 16.53
CA SER A 160 23.22 5.99 16.44
C SER A 160 21.87 5.68 15.79
N ALA A 161 20.81 6.43 16.09
CA ALA A 161 19.51 6.25 15.45
C ALA A 161 19.57 6.51 13.93
N THR A 162 20.27 7.57 13.49
CA THR A 162 20.51 7.84 12.06
C THR A 162 21.32 6.71 11.41
N ALA A 163 22.44 6.30 12.00
CA ALA A 163 23.29 5.25 11.43
C ALA A 163 22.51 3.94 11.28
N PHE A 164 21.69 3.60 12.28
CA PHE A 164 20.83 2.44 12.26
C PHE A 164 19.76 2.52 11.18
N ALA A 165 19.05 3.66 11.06
CA ALA A 165 18.05 3.85 10.02
C ALA A 165 18.65 3.74 8.60
N VAL A 166 19.82 4.32 8.37
CA VAL A 166 20.54 4.19 7.08
C VAL A 166 20.89 2.73 6.78
N MET A 167 21.33 1.97 7.79
CA MET A 167 21.60 0.52 7.66
C MET A 167 20.34 -0.25 7.25
N LEU A 168 19.20 0.00 7.91
CA LEU A 168 17.92 -0.63 7.59
C LEU A 168 17.45 -0.28 6.17
N GLY A 169 17.59 0.98 5.76
CA GLY A 169 17.38 1.41 4.39
C GLY A 169 18.28 0.67 3.39
N GLY A 170 19.53 0.39 3.79
CA GLY A 170 20.48 -0.47 3.09
C GLY A 170 19.95 -1.87 2.79
N LEU A 171 19.25 -2.44 3.76
CA LEU A 171 18.63 -3.78 3.71
C LEU A 171 17.26 -3.79 3.02
N GLY A 172 16.75 -2.63 2.58
CA GLY A 172 15.46 -2.52 1.90
C GLY A 172 14.25 -2.41 2.83
N PHE A 173 14.46 -2.07 4.10
CA PHE A 173 13.38 -1.58 4.97
C PHE A 173 13.21 -0.07 4.78
N ARG A 174 11.98 0.41 4.97
CA ARG A 174 11.75 1.81 5.35
C ARG A 174 11.80 1.95 6.87
N VAL A 175 11.73 3.17 7.37
CA VAL A 175 11.70 3.49 8.79
C VAL A 175 10.54 4.43 9.07
N SER A 176 9.74 4.09 10.08
CA SER A 176 8.77 5.01 10.67
C SER A 176 9.30 5.53 12.01
N LEU A 177 8.96 6.77 12.36
CA LEU A 177 9.32 7.37 13.65
C LEU A 177 8.08 7.49 14.52
N VAL A 178 8.17 7.18 15.81
CA VAL A 178 7.00 7.10 16.71
C VAL A 178 7.11 8.09 17.87
N PRO A 179 7.16 9.42 17.61
CA PRO A 179 7.40 10.39 18.67
C PRO A 179 6.20 10.53 19.62
N TYR A 180 6.45 10.57 20.93
CA TYR A 180 5.56 11.21 21.90
C TYR A 180 6.14 12.53 22.46
N THR A 181 7.45 12.74 22.32
CA THR A 181 8.19 13.93 22.79
C THR A 181 9.48 14.13 21.97
N ALA A 182 10.33 15.09 22.36
CA ALA A 182 11.67 15.31 21.81
C ALA A 182 11.70 15.63 20.29
N SER A 183 10.85 16.57 19.84
CA SER A 183 10.73 16.97 18.42
C SER A 183 12.07 17.24 17.71
N SER A 184 13.03 17.89 18.38
CA SER A 184 14.36 18.16 17.79
C SER A 184 15.16 16.89 17.50
N PHE A 185 15.05 15.86 18.34
CA PHE A 185 15.70 14.56 18.10
C PHE A 185 15.11 13.90 16.85
N TRP A 186 13.78 13.76 16.79
CA TRP A 186 13.11 13.05 15.71
C TRP A 186 13.29 13.73 14.36
N THR A 187 13.16 15.06 14.32
CA THR A 187 13.37 15.83 13.08
C THR A 187 14.83 15.75 12.61
N SER A 188 15.80 15.68 13.53
CA SER A 188 17.20 15.45 13.19
C SER A 188 17.44 14.05 12.63
N VAL A 189 16.87 13.01 13.24
CA VAL A 189 16.99 11.63 12.74
C VAL A 189 16.37 11.50 11.35
N ALA A 190 15.17 12.05 11.14
CA ALA A 190 14.50 12.05 9.85
C ALA A 190 15.34 12.74 8.76
N THR A 191 15.80 13.96 9.04
CA THR A 191 16.57 14.79 8.10
C THR A 191 17.92 14.13 7.78
N ASN A 192 18.67 13.74 8.80
CA ASN A 192 20.00 13.16 8.62
C ASN A 192 19.93 11.84 7.86
N THR A 193 18.94 11.00 8.15
CA THR A 193 18.77 9.71 7.47
C THR A 193 18.43 9.94 6.01
N ASN A 194 17.44 10.79 5.69
CA ASN A 194 17.03 11.01 4.31
C ASN A 194 18.05 11.82 3.49
N ASN A 195 18.90 12.63 4.13
CA ASN A 195 20.05 13.25 3.45
C ASN A 195 21.11 12.22 3.04
N GLN A 196 21.32 11.18 3.85
CA GLN A 196 22.27 10.10 3.54
C GLN A 196 21.68 9.03 2.62
N ARG A 197 20.38 8.74 2.77
CA ARG A 197 19.66 7.75 2.00
C ARG A 197 18.19 8.16 1.85
N ALA A 198 17.90 8.90 0.80
CA ALA A 198 16.57 9.46 0.53
C ALA A 198 15.46 8.41 0.53
N GLY A 199 14.34 8.74 1.15
CA GLY A 199 13.16 7.87 1.22
C GLY A 199 13.25 6.73 2.24
N THR A 200 14.29 6.69 3.07
CA THR A 200 14.41 5.69 4.14
C THR A 200 13.40 5.96 5.25
N VAL A 201 13.37 7.19 5.78
CA VAL A 201 12.31 7.61 6.72
C VAL A 201 11.14 8.13 5.91
N ASP A 202 10.02 7.43 5.95
CA ASP A 202 8.86 7.71 5.08
C ASP A 202 7.54 7.90 5.82
N ARG A 203 7.55 7.77 7.14
CA ARG A 203 6.35 7.85 7.98
C ARG A 203 6.68 8.36 9.38
N VAL A 204 5.79 9.19 9.93
CA VAL A 204 5.82 9.57 11.35
C VAL A 204 4.48 9.25 11.99
N ASP A 205 4.51 8.40 13.01
CA ASP A 205 3.37 8.03 13.84
C ASP A 205 3.42 8.82 15.15
N LEU A 206 2.87 10.03 15.14
CA LEU A 206 2.86 10.91 16.31
C LEU A 206 1.87 10.37 17.36
N GLN A 207 2.36 10.06 18.55
CA GLN A 207 1.54 9.62 19.66
C GLN A 207 0.78 10.83 20.26
N CYS A 208 -0.55 10.83 20.19
CA CYS A 208 -1.43 11.83 20.80
C CYS A 208 -2.31 11.23 21.91
N TYR A 209 -1.75 10.28 22.66
CA TYR A 209 -2.37 9.55 23.77
C TYR A 209 -1.35 9.35 24.90
N SER A 210 -1.80 8.97 26.10
CA SER A 210 -0.95 8.70 27.28
C SER A 210 0.07 9.83 27.54
N GLY A 211 1.36 9.53 27.64
CA GLY A 211 2.44 10.52 27.79
C GLY A 211 2.51 11.56 26.67
N GLY A 212 1.97 11.24 25.50
CA GLY A 212 1.83 12.13 24.34
C GLY A 212 0.45 12.80 24.22
N ALA A 213 -0.48 12.65 25.17
CA ALA A 213 -1.86 13.17 25.06
C ALA A 213 -1.94 14.69 24.81
N GLY A 214 -0.92 15.45 25.20
CA GLY A 214 -0.81 16.89 24.94
C GLY A 214 -0.33 17.27 23.54
N ASN A 215 0.07 16.30 22.71
CA ASN A 215 0.60 16.58 21.38
C ASN A 215 -0.49 17.12 20.45
N ASN A 216 -0.14 18.20 19.75
CA ASN A 216 -0.90 18.72 18.63
C ASN A 216 -0.07 18.53 17.34
N PRO A 217 -0.55 17.75 16.35
CA PRO A 217 0.17 17.52 15.09
C PRO A 217 0.62 18.79 14.36
N CYS A 218 -0.09 19.91 14.53
CA CYS A 218 0.28 21.21 13.94
C CYS A 218 1.66 21.71 14.39
N ASN A 219 2.17 21.23 15.54
CA ASN A 219 3.44 21.66 16.12
C ASN A 219 4.62 20.78 15.67
N TRP A 220 4.38 19.78 14.83
CA TRP A 220 5.37 18.80 14.39
C TRP A 220 5.61 18.94 12.89
N ASN A 221 6.87 19.20 12.50
CA ASN A 221 7.24 19.43 11.11
C ASN A 221 8.39 18.52 10.69
N PHE A 222 8.10 17.58 9.80
CA PHE A 222 9.07 16.63 9.22
C PHE A 222 9.27 16.88 7.70
N GLY A 223 9.00 18.09 7.23
CA GLY A 223 9.09 18.44 5.82
C GLY A 223 8.06 17.68 4.99
N SER A 224 8.53 16.90 4.01
CA SER A 224 7.67 16.10 3.13
C SER A 224 7.27 14.74 3.69
N ILE A 225 7.79 14.34 4.85
CA ILE A 225 7.49 13.04 5.45
C ILE A 225 6.08 13.10 6.04
N PRO A 226 5.14 12.23 5.61
CA PRO A 226 3.76 12.26 6.07
C PRO A 226 3.65 11.91 7.56
N LEU A 227 2.84 12.70 8.26
CA LEU A 227 2.55 12.53 9.68
C LEU A 227 1.16 11.92 9.88
N TYR A 228 1.08 10.94 10.76
CA TYR A 228 -0.12 10.21 11.16
C TYR A 228 -0.34 10.42 12.66
N ALA A 229 -1.53 10.86 13.04
CA ALA A 229 -1.84 11.12 14.45
C ALA A 229 -2.45 9.88 15.11
N GLY A 230 -1.83 9.41 16.18
CA GLY A 230 -2.25 8.25 16.96
C GLY A 230 -3.21 8.61 18.07
N LEU A 231 -4.23 7.80 18.28
CA LEU A 231 -5.19 7.93 19.37
C LEU A 231 -5.36 6.58 20.09
N TRP A 232 -5.81 6.61 21.35
CA TRP A 232 -6.04 5.42 22.15
C TRP A 232 -7.53 5.18 22.40
N ASP A 233 -8.01 3.95 22.22
CA ASP A 233 -9.40 3.56 22.48
C ASP A 233 -9.80 3.74 23.95
N ALA A 234 -8.87 3.53 24.89
CA ALA A 234 -9.10 3.78 26.32
C ALA A 234 -9.42 5.26 26.63
N GLU A 235 -9.02 6.19 25.75
CA GLU A 235 -9.23 7.63 25.92
C GLU A 235 -10.34 8.19 25.02
N LYS A 236 -10.64 7.53 23.90
CA LYS A 236 -11.53 8.06 22.86
C LYS A 236 -12.35 6.97 22.20
N SER A 237 -13.66 7.17 22.21
CA SER A 237 -14.60 6.43 21.36
C SER A 237 -14.38 6.70 19.87
N THR A 238 -14.97 5.86 19.02
CA THR A 238 -14.90 5.97 17.55
C THR A 238 -15.35 7.33 17.01
N SER A 239 -16.41 7.92 17.57
CA SER A 239 -16.90 9.24 17.16
C SER A 239 -15.94 10.37 17.54
N GLN A 240 -15.30 10.27 18.71
CA GLN A 240 -14.27 11.20 19.17
C GLN A 240 -13.00 11.08 18.33
N VAL A 241 -12.59 9.86 17.96
CA VAL A 241 -11.49 9.61 17.02
C VAL A 241 -11.75 10.30 15.68
N GLN A 242 -12.92 10.07 15.08
CA GLN A 242 -13.28 10.68 13.79
C GLN A 242 -13.30 12.21 13.88
N SER A 243 -13.89 12.77 14.95
CA SER A 243 -13.98 14.23 15.15
C SER A 243 -12.61 14.88 15.33
N GLN A 244 -11.74 14.28 16.16
CA GLN A 244 -10.39 14.78 16.42
C GLN A 244 -9.54 14.75 15.15
N LEU A 245 -9.55 13.63 14.43
CA LEU A 245 -8.80 13.49 13.17
C LEU A 245 -9.33 14.40 12.08
N THR A 246 -10.64 14.65 12.00
CA THR A 246 -11.21 15.65 11.08
C THR A 246 -10.66 17.05 11.37
N THR A 247 -10.58 17.41 12.65
CA THR A 247 -10.02 18.69 13.09
C THR A 247 -8.55 18.80 12.67
N TRP A 248 -7.73 17.77 12.94
CA TRP A 248 -6.31 17.82 12.56
C TRP A 248 -6.06 17.70 11.06
N LYS A 249 -6.89 16.97 10.30
CA LYS A 249 -6.81 16.95 8.83
C LYS A 249 -7.01 18.36 8.26
N ASN A 250 -8.00 19.09 8.76
CA ASN A 250 -8.35 20.42 8.26
C ASN A 250 -7.34 21.51 8.67
N ASN A 251 -6.65 21.33 9.80
CA ASN A 251 -5.80 22.39 10.38
C ASN A 251 -4.30 22.09 10.35
N CYS A 252 -3.89 20.82 10.35
CA CYS A 252 -2.50 20.40 10.56
C CYS A 252 -1.90 19.60 9.39
N ASN A 253 -2.65 19.40 8.29
CA ASN A 253 -2.20 18.67 7.10
C ASN A 253 -1.65 17.25 7.38
N ILE A 254 -2.24 16.54 8.34
CA ILE A 254 -1.88 15.14 8.61
C ILE A 254 -2.35 14.22 7.47
N ALA A 255 -1.58 13.18 7.20
CA ALA A 255 -1.82 12.23 6.12
C ALA A 255 -2.75 11.06 6.50
N GLY A 256 -2.97 10.85 7.80
CA GLY A 256 -3.86 9.82 8.30
C GLY A 256 -3.85 9.73 9.82
N GLY A 257 -4.31 8.59 10.35
CA GLY A 257 -4.32 8.34 11.79
C GLY A 257 -4.14 6.85 12.10
N PHE A 258 -3.85 6.55 13.36
CA PHE A 258 -3.73 5.17 13.81
C PHE A 258 -4.34 4.97 15.21
N MET A 259 -4.65 3.72 15.51
CA MET A 259 -5.06 3.31 16.85
C MET A 259 -3.93 2.62 17.60
N TRP A 260 -3.72 3.08 18.83
CA TRP A 260 -3.20 2.31 19.94
C TRP A 260 -4.43 1.79 20.72
N LEU A 261 -4.53 0.55 21.18
CA LEU A 261 -3.78 -0.64 20.81
C LEU A 261 -4.79 -1.73 20.46
N TYR A 262 -4.57 -2.48 19.37
CA TYR A 262 -5.43 -3.60 18.94
C TYR A 262 -5.82 -4.54 20.09
N ASP A 263 -4.87 -4.83 20.98
CA ASP A 263 -5.00 -5.76 22.10
C ASP A 263 -6.14 -5.39 23.07
N ASP A 264 -6.56 -4.13 23.11
CA ASP A 264 -7.65 -3.67 23.99
C ASP A 264 -9.04 -3.98 23.42
N PHE A 265 -9.15 -4.20 22.10
CA PHE A 265 -10.42 -4.38 21.40
C PHE A 265 -10.40 -5.47 20.32
N ASP A 266 -9.44 -6.39 20.39
CA ASP A 266 -9.34 -7.54 19.50
C ASP A 266 -10.52 -8.50 19.67
N ASN A 267 -10.86 -9.24 18.60
CA ASN A 267 -12.04 -10.12 18.57
C ASN A 267 -13.36 -9.40 18.93
N THR A 268 -13.47 -8.11 18.60
CA THR A 268 -14.69 -7.32 18.78
C THR A 268 -15.05 -6.56 17.52
N SER A 269 -16.25 -5.99 17.47
CA SER A 269 -16.61 -5.05 16.40
C SER A 269 -15.76 -3.76 16.42
N GLY A 270 -15.04 -3.49 17.52
CA GLY A 270 -14.19 -2.33 17.72
C GLY A 270 -13.11 -2.19 16.66
N THR A 271 -12.44 -3.30 16.29
CA THR A 271 -11.36 -3.31 15.29
C THR A 271 -11.79 -2.66 13.98
N LYS A 272 -12.94 -3.09 13.44
CA LYS A 272 -13.51 -2.52 12.22
C LYS A 272 -14.08 -1.12 12.43
N ALA A 273 -14.67 -0.85 13.59
CA ALA A 273 -15.31 0.43 13.88
C ALA A 273 -14.29 1.58 13.97
N TYR A 274 -13.13 1.36 14.60
CA TYR A 274 -12.07 2.37 14.65
C TYR A 274 -11.38 2.58 13.30
N ALA A 275 -11.14 1.51 12.53
CA ALA A 275 -10.67 1.64 11.14
C ALA A 275 -11.64 2.50 10.32
N THR A 276 -12.95 2.22 10.43
CA THR A 276 -14.01 2.98 9.75
C THR A 276 -14.00 4.46 10.17
N ALA A 277 -13.84 4.77 11.46
CA ALA A 277 -13.75 6.14 11.95
C ALA A 277 -12.59 6.92 11.30
N ILE A 278 -11.42 6.30 11.15
CA ILE A 278 -10.26 6.91 10.49
C ILE A 278 -10.52 7.04 8.97
N ASN A 279 -11.04 5.97 8.34
CA ASN A 279 -11.30 5.94 6.90
C ASN A 279 -12.41 6.92 6.46
N ASN A 280 -13.37 7.25 7.33
CA ASN A 280 -14.34 8.32 7.07
C ASN A 280 -13.68 9.70 6.91
N VAL A 281 -12.51 9.90 7.55
CA VAL A 281 -11.75 11.15 7.46
C VAL A 281 -10.81 11.15 6.26
N PHE A 282 -10.07 10.06 6.04
CA PHE A 282 -8.97 10.02 5.06
C PHE A 282 -9.29 9.24 3.78
N GLY A 283 -10.42 8.56 3.71
CA GLY A 283 -10.71 7.57 2.67
C GLY A 283 -9.96 6.26 2.91
N GLY A 284 -9.96 5.35 1.93
CA GLY A 284 -9.28 4.07 2.04
C GLY A 284 -10.11 2.98 2.72
N GLY A 285 -9.44 1.90 3.13
CA GLY A 285 -10.05 0.78 3.87
C GLY A 285 -11.01 -0.12 3.12
N GLY A 286 -11.17 0.07 1.81
CA GLY A 286 -11.87 -0.90 0.96
C GLY A 286 -11.11 -2.22 0.97
N VAL A 287 -11.70 -3.26 1.55
CA VAL A 287 -11.12 -4.61 1.53
C VAL A 287 -11.08 -5.07 0.08
N ASN A 288 -9.88 -5.17 -0.47
CA ASN A 288 -9.71 -5.60 -1.84
C ASN A 288 -9.99 -7.09 -1.94
N VAL A 289 -10.74 -7.51 -2.94
CA VAL A 289 -10.97 -8.93 -3.23
C VAL A 289 -9.78 -9.50 -4.00
N ALA A 290 -9.50 -10.79 -3.81
CA ALA A 290 -8.49 -11.48 -4.58
C ALA A 290 -8.95 -11.58 -6.05
N ALA A 291 -8.10 -11.14 -6.97
CA ALA A 291 -8.34 -11.21 -8.42
C ALA A 291 -7.48 -12.32 -9.07
N ALA A 292 -6.26 -12.51 -8.60
CA ALA A 292 -5.37 -13.59 -9.04
C ALA A 292 -4.40 -14.01 -7.93
N GLY A 293 -4.00 -15.28 -7.93
CA GLY A 293 -2.94 -15.81 -7.07
C GLY A 293 -1.68 -16.09 -7.87
N PHE A 294 -0.50 -15.82 -7.30
CA PHE A 294 0.80 -16.03 -7.94
C PHE A 294 1.66 -16.90 -7.04
N TYR A 295 2.30 -17.93 -7.60
CA TYR A 295 2.93 -18.99 -6.84
C TYR A 295 4.35 -19.28 -7.35
N GLN A 296 5.22 -19.58 -6.40
CA GLN A 296 6.64 -19.83 -6.67
C GLN A 296 6.87 -21.14 -7.43
N ASP A 297 6.06 -22.16 -7.17
CA ASP A 297 6.21 -23.48 -7.77
C ASP A 297 5.02 -23.79 -8.70
N CYS A 298 5.21 -24.77 -9.59
CA CYS A 298 4.09 -25.32 -10.37
C CYS A 298 3.06 -26.00 -9.46
N ASN A 299 1.84 -26.14 -9.97
CA ASN A 299 0.65 -26.66 -9.30
C ASN A 299 0.21 -25.82 -8.10
N TYR A 300 0.38 -24.51 -8.18
CA TYR A 300 -0.03 -23.54 -7.15
C TYR A 300 0.64 -23.80 -5.79
N ALA A 301 1.87 -24.31 -5.81
CA ALA A 301 2.63 -24.70 -4.64
C ALA A 301 3.70 -23.64 -4.28
N GLY A 302 4.39 -23.87 -3.16
CA GLY A 302 5.41 -22.95 -2.66
C GLY A 302 4.81 -21.68 -2.05
N TYR A 303 5.62 -20.62 -2.00
CA TYR A 303 5.15 -19.32 -1.54
C TYR A 303 4.12 -18.75 -2.52
N GLY A 304 2.97 -18.31 -2.01
CA GLY A 304 1.86 -17.81 -2.81
C GLY A 304 1.25 -16.53 -2.25
N VAL A 305 0.91 -15.61 -3.14
CA VAL A 305 0.26 -14.33 -2.78
C VAL A 305 -0.95 -14.10 -3.67
N ASN A 306 -2.07 -13.76 -3.04
CA ASN A 306 -3.25 -13.28 -3.76
C ASN A 306 -3.20 -11.76 -3.91
N LEU A 307 -3.28 -11.29 -5.13
CA LEU A 307 -3.30 -9.87 -5.48
C LEU A 307 -4.69 -9.46 -5.96
N ALA A 308 -5.04 -8.21 -5.66
CA ALA A 308 -6.21 -7.54 -6.18
C ALA A 308 -5.95 -6.98 -7.60
N THR A 309 -6.96 -6.38 -8.21
CA THR A 309 -6.76 -5.63 -9.46
C THR A 309 -5.76 -4.48 -9.25
N GLY A 310 -4.93 -4.24 -10.25
CA GLY A 310 -3.97 -3.15 -10.23
C GLY A 310 -2.72 -3.45 -11.04
N SER A 311 -1.78 -2.51 -10.96
CA SER A 311 -0.47 -2.63 -11.60
C SER A 311 0.60 -2.84 -10.52
N TYR A 312 1.51 -3.76 -10.80
CA TYR A 312 2.55 -4.22 -9.88
C TYR A 312 3.90 -4.24 -10.62
N THR A 313 4.73 -3.24 -10.34
CA THR A 313 6.16 -3.25 -10.71
C THR A 313 6.92 -4.26 -9.85
N LEU A 314 8.15 -4.59 -10.22
CA LEU A 314 9.02 -5.48 -9.47
C LEU A 314 9.16 -5.04 -8.01
N THR A 315 9.43 -3.77 -7.76
CA THR A 315 9.53 -3.24 -6.39
C THR A 315 8.25 -3.47 -5.60
N LYS A 316 7.08 -3.35 -6.25
CA LYS A 316 5.79 -3.63 -5.59
C LYS A 316 5.63 -5.12 -5.35
N LEU A 317 5.93 -5.99 -6.30
CA LEU A 317 5.90 -7.46 -6.12
C LEU A 317 6.80 -7.92 -4.97
N GLN A 318 8.02 -7.39 -4.90
CA GLN A 318 8.98 -7.67 -3.83
C GLN A 318 8.45 -7.23 -2.46
N SER A 319 7.70 -6.12 -2.38
CA SER A 319 7.05 -5.71 -1.12
C SER A 319 5.93 -6.67 -0.66
N TYR A 320 5.43 -7.53 -1.55
CA TYR A 320 4.50 -8.61 -1.23
C TYR A 320 5.23 -9.95 -1.04
N GLY A 321 6.57 -9.98 -1.12
CA GLY A 321 7.37 -11.21 -0.99
C GLY A 321 7.56 -12.00 -2.28
N ILE A 322 7.10 -11.49 -3.43
CA ILE A 322 7.32 -12.13 -4.73
C ILE A 322 8.67 -11.65 -5.28
N ALA A 323 9.65 -12.56 -5.38
CA ALA A 323 10.97 -12.27 -5.94
C ALA A 323 10.92 -12.05 -7.46
N ASN A 324 11.97 -11.43 -8.01
CA ASN A 324 12.13 -11.35 -9.47
C ASN A 324 12.26 -12.76 -10.02
N ASP A 325 11.70 -13.02 -11.20
CA ASP A 325 11.90 -14.29 -11.91
C ASP A 325 11.54 -15.51 -11.03
N ALA A 326 10.44 -15.43 -10.27
CA ALA A 326 10.08 -16.48 -9.31
C ALA A 326 8.68 -17.06 -9.52
N ILE A 327 7.88 -16.56 -10.46
CA ILE A 327 6.51 -17.04 -10.67
C ILE A 327 6.55 -18.23 -11.63
N SER A 328 6.04 -19.37 -11.15
CA SER A 328 5.93 -20.62 -11.92
C SER A 328 4.49 -21.05 -12.20
N SER A 329 3.51 -20.57 -11.43
CA SER A 329 2.08 -20.82 -11.68
C SER A 329 1.19 -19.70 -11.17
N LEU A 330 -0.05 -19.63 -11.66
CA LEU A 330 -1.00 -18.59 -11.25
C LEU A 330 -2.45 -19.05 -11.30
N THR A 331 -3.27 -18.54 -10.38
CA THR A 331 -4.73 -18.67 -10.44
C THR A 331 -5.37 -17.37 -10.90
N VAL A 332 -6.42 -17.46 -11.72
CA VAL A 332 -7.21 -16.28 -12.14
C VAL A 332 -8.63 -16.47 -11.68
N GLN A 333 -9.13 -15.54 -10.85
CA GLN A 333 -10.52 -15.57 -10.40
C GLN A 333 -11.45 -15.21 -11.57
N SER A 334 -12.66 -15.77 -11.56
CA SER A 334 -13.65 -15.51 -12.60
C SER A 334 -13.94 -14.02 -12.72
N GLY A 335 -13.98 -13.51 -13.95
CA GLY A 335 -14.19 -12.09 -14.22
C GLY A 335 -12.93 -11.23 -14.15
N TYR A 336 -11.74 -11.83 -14.08
CA TYR A 336 -10.45 -11.12 -14.13
C TYR A 336 -9.52 -11.63 -15.24
N SER A 337 -8.55 -10.81 -15.60
CA SER A 337 -7.44 -11.16 -16.48
C SER A 337 -6.12 -10.66 -15.93
N VAL A 338 -5.06 -11.38 -16.25
CA VAL A 338 -3.68 -11.09 -15.86
C VAL A 338 -2.86 -10.87 -17.12
N THR A 339 -2.04 -9.83 -17.13
CA THR A 339 -0.96 -9.66 -18.10
C THR A 339 0.36 -9.70 -17.36
N LEU A 340 1.16 -10.70 -17.69
CA LEU A 340 2.53 -10.87 -17.21
C LEU A 340 3.48 -10.15 -18.15
N TYR A 341 4.50 -9.52 -17.60
CA TYR A 341 5.56 -8.85 -18.34
C TYR A 341 6.90 -9.44 -17.94
N TRP A 342 7.71 -9.75 -18.94
CA TRP A 342 9.03 -10.33 -18.72
C TRP A 342 9.96 -9.34 -18.01
N ASP A 343 9.89 -8.06 -18.40
CA ASP A 343 10.70 -7.01 -17.80
C ASP A 343 9.90 -6.15 -16.81
N ASP A 344 10.61 -5.45 -15.91
CA ASP A 344 9.98 -4.52 -14.97
C ASP A 344 9.37 -3.30 -15.70
N ASN A 345 8.49 -2.57 -15.01
CA ASN A 345 7.80 -1.38 -15.51
C ASN A 345 6.95 -1.65 -16.76
N PHE A 346 6.36 -2.84 -16.83
CA PHE A 346 5.43 -3.27 -17.88
C PHE A 346 6.05 -3.28 -19.28
N ALA A 347 7.32 -3.68 -19.35
CA ALA A 347 8.10 -3.74 -20.58
C ALA A 347 8.38 -5.20 -21.01
N GLY A 348 9.04 -5.35 -22.16
CA GLY A 348 9.43 -6.65 -22.68
C GLY A 348 8.29 -7.43 -23.33
N SER A 349 8.49 -8.75 -23.43
CA SER A 349 7.46 -9.67 -23.90
C SER A 349 6.30 -9.73 -22.90
N THR A 350 5.11 -10.10 -23.37
CA THR A 350 3.89 -10.18 -22.54
C THR A 350 3.16 -11.50 -22.69
N LEU A 351 2.59 -12.01 -21.60
CA LEU A 351 1.70 -13.19 -21.61
C LEU A 351 0.38 -12.85 -20.92
N GLY A 352 -0.72 -12.97 -21.66
CA GLY A 352 -2.07 -12.77 -21.13
C GLY A 352 -2.68 -14.09 -20.63
N LYS A 353 -3.26 -14.08 -19.43
CA LYS A 353 -3.99 -15.20 -18.85
C LYS A 353 -5.38 -14.76 -18.41
N THR A 354 -6.40 -15.47 -18.86
CA THR A 354 -7.80 -15.31 -18.42
C THR A 354 -8.31 -16.51 -17.62
N ALA A 355 -7.45 -17.51 -17.42
CA ALA A 355 -7.70 -18.72 -16.67
C ALA A 355 -6.45 -19.09 -15.87
N SER A 356 -6.64 -19.87 -14.81
CA SER A 356 -5.55 -20.39 -14.01
C SER A 356 -4.62 -21.28 -14.85
N ASP A 357 -3.33 -21.18 -14.58
CA ASP A 357 -2.29 -21.98 -15.23
C ASP A 357 -1.45 -22.69 -14.18
N ALA A 358 -1.45 -24.02 -14.24
CA ALA A 358 -0.76 -24.85 -13.27
C ALA A 358 0.77 -24.83 -13.44
N CYS A 359 1.34 -24.49 -14.60
CA CYS A 359 2.79 -24.48 -14.77
C CYS A 359 3.21 -23.70 -16.02
N LEU A 360 3.79 -22.50 -15.85
CA LEU A 360 4.23 -21.61 -16.94
C LEU A 360 5.43 -22.13 -17.76
N VAL A 361 5.89 -23.36 -17.50
CA VAL A 361 6.96 -24.02 -18.26
C VAL A 361 6.53 -24.27 -19.70
N ASP A 362 5.29 -24.69 -19.93
CA ASP A 362 4.76 -24.97 -21.27
C ASP A 362 4.51 -23.69 -22.09
N ASP A 363 4.34 -22.54 -21.43
CA ASP A 363 4.34 -21.23 -22.06
C ASP A 363 5.75 -20.68 -22.35
N GLY A 364 6.80 -21.24 -21.73
CA GLY A 364 8.16 -20.69 -21.74
C GLY A 364 8.37 -19.48 -20.81
N TRP A 365 7.49 -19.32 -19.82
CA TRP A 365 7.43 -18.16 -18.90
C TRP A 365 7.83 -18.47 -17.46
N ASN A 366 8.21 -19.72 -17.17
CA ASN A 366 8.69 -20.12 -15.85
C ASN A 366 9.87 -19.25 -15.40
N ASP A 367 9.74 -18.63 -14.22
CA ASP A 367 10.78 -17.79 -13.63
C ASP A 367 11.21 -16.63 -14.56
N LYS A 368 10.24 -15.97 -15.23
CA LYS A 368 10.49 -14.83 -16.13
C LYS A 368 9.76 -13.54 -15.78
N VAL A 369 8.81 -13.58 -14.85
CA VAL A 369 7.91 -12.45 -14.61
C VAL A 369 8.59 -11.40 -13.73
N SER A 370 8.67 -10.17 -14.22
CA SER A 370 9.20 -9.02 -13.47
C SER A 370 8.14 -7.94 -13.17
N SER A 371 7.04 -7.88 -13.93
CA SER A 371 5.91 -6.99 -13.59
C SER A 371 4.55 -7.54 -14.06
N ILE A 372 3.46 -7.08 -13.43
CA ILE A 372 2.12 -7.65 -13.60
C ILE A 372 1.05 -6.56 -13.66
N VAL A 373 0.07 -6.73 -14.57
CA VAL A 373 -1.19 -5.97 -14.57
C VAL A 373 -2.36 -6.93 -14.41
N ILE A 374 -3.25 -6.63 -13.47
CA ILE A 374 -4.47 -7.40 -13.19
C ILE A 374 -5.68 -6.49 -13.39
N SER A 375 -6.60 -6.89 -14.26
CA SER A 375 -7.79 -6.13 -14.61
C SER A 375 -9.05 -6.98 -14.47
N ALA A 376 -10.21 -6.33 -14.33
CA ALA A 376 -11.47 -7.03 -14.58
C ALA A 376 -11.48 -7.50 -16.05
N ALA A 377 -11.76 -8.77 -16.27
CA ALA A 377 -11.97 -9.28 -17.61
C ALA A 377 -13.16 -8.54 -18.21
N SER A 378 -13.02 -8.10 -19.46
CA SER A 378 -14.19 -7.68 -20.22
C SER A 378 -15.11 -8.89 -20.29
N ALA A 379 -16.23 -8.87 -19.57
CA ALA A 379 -17.21 -9.93 -19.69
C ALA A 379 -17.62 -10.01 -21.16
N LEU A 380 -17.26 -11.08 -21.85
CA LEU A 380 -18.11 -11.61 -22.92
C LEU A 380 -19.37 -12.12 -22.20
N SER A 381 -20.23 -11.19 -21.76
CA SER A 381 -21.47 -11.53 -21.09
C SER A 381 -22.43 -12.07 -22.13
N ASN A 382 -22.60 -13.39 -22.12
CA ASN A 382 -23.86 -13.99 -22.51
C ASN A 382 -24.97 -13.26 -21.73
N ALA A 383 -25.87 -12.64 -22.48
CA ALA A 383 -26.92 -11.79 -21.96
C ALA A 383 -27.77 -12.55 -20.93
N ARG A 384 -27.76 -12.08 -19.67
CA ARG A 384 -28.83 -12.34 -18.72
C ARG A 384 -29.49 -11.00 -18.39
N THR A 385 -30.69 -10.84 -18.92
CA THR A 385 -31.60 -9.72 -18.72
C THR A 385 -32.01 -9.63 -17.25
N VAL A 386 -31.65 -8.53 -16.58
CA VAL A 386 -32.37 -8.04 -15.40
C VAL A 386 -32.53 -6.54 -15.53
N THR A 387 -33.79 -6.13 -15.62
CA THR A 387 -34.25 -4.75 -15.84
C THR A 387 -34.24 -3.96 -14.54
N ALA A 388 -33.63 -2.77 -14.52
CA ALA A 388 -33.88 -1.71 -13.53
C ALA A 388 -33.60 -0.31 -14.14
N PRO A 389 -34.27 0.76 -13.68
CA PRO A 389 -34.57 1.94 -14.50
C PRO A 389 -33.49 3.04 -14.50
N ALA A 390 -33.47 3.78 -15.62
CA ALA A 390 -32.42 4.69 -16.07
C ALA A 390 -32.44 6.10 -15.44
N THR A 391 -31.25 6.59 -15.07
CA THR A 391 -30.93 8.03 -15.04
C THR A 391 -29.53 8.29 -15.62
N GLY A 392 -29.48 8.47 -16.94
CA GLY A 392 -28.32 9.02 -17.65
C GLY A 392 -27.65 8.01 -18.60
N LEU A 393 -27.58 8.38 -19.88
CA LEU A 393 -26.90 7.57 -20.91
C LEU A 393 -25.44 7.33 -20.50
N THR A 394 -25.09 6.06 -20.31
CA THR A 394 -23.71 5.60 -20.08
C THR A 394 -22.98 5.47 -21.43
N ILE A 395 -21.68 5.80 -21.46
CA ILE A 395 -20.84 5.73 -22.67
C ILE A 395 -19.63 4.81 -22.46
N THR A 396 -19.06 4.26 -23.53
CA THR A 396 -17.72 3.63 -23.47
C THR A 396 -16.65 4.68 -23.20
N ASN A 397 -15.71 4.36 -22.31
CA ASN A 397 -14.60 5.24 -21.98
C ASN A 397 -13.34 4.44 -21.60
N PHE A 398 -12.65 3.93 -22.62
CA PHE A 398 -11.37 3.23 -22.46
C PHE A 398 -10.30 3.89 -23.36
N PRO A 399 -9.04 4.03 -22.90
CA PRO A 399 -7.96 4.57 -23.73
C PRO A 399 -7.79 3.79 -25.04
N GLY A 400 -7.58 4.49 -26.16
CA GLY A 400 -7.38 3.86 -27.47
C GLY A 400 -8.66 3.49 -28.23
N GLN A 401 -9.85 3.73 -27.66
CA GLN A 401 -11.12 3.39 -28.32
C GLN A 401 -11.33 4.18 -29.63
N GLN A 402 -11.69 3.49 -30.71
CA GLN A 402 -11.96 4.13 -32.01
C GLN A 402 -13.42 4.58 -32.16
N GLU A 403 -14.32 4.06 -31.32
CA GLU A 403 -15.75 4.39 -31.30
C GLU A 403 -16.22 4.63 -29.86
N ILE A 404 -17.11 5.60 -29.68
CA ILE A 404 -17.91 5.76 -28.46
C ILE A 404 -19.24 5.06 -28.65
N ARG A 405 -19.62 4.15 -27.75
CA ARG A 405 -20.96 3.52 -27.73
C ARG A 405 -21.79 4.06 -26.56
N PHE A 406 -23.08 4.26 -26.80
CA PHE A 406 -24.06 4.63 -25.78
C PHE A 406 -24.87 3.39 -25.38
N PHE A 407 -24.93 3.08 -24.07
CA PHE A 407 -25.46 1.80 -23.59
C PHE A 407 -26.96 1.79 -23.25
N ASP A 408 -27.63 2.95 -23.17
CA ASP A 408 -29.08 3.04 -22.87
C ASP A 408 -29.84 3.85 -23.95
N ALA A 409 -29.45 3.72 -25.21
CA ALA A 409 -29.83 4.63 -26.28
C ALA A 409 -31.22 4.34 -26.89
N SER A 410 -32.23 5.07 -26.43
CA SER A 410 -33.45 5.34 -27.22
C SER A 410 -33.47 6.73 -27.86
N GLY A 411 -32.35 7.48 -27.91
CA GLY A 411 -32.44 8.89 -28.36
C GLY A 411 -31.23 9.62 -28.93
N ILE A 412 -30.04 9.04 -29.15
CA ILE A 412 -28.89 9.84 -29.66
C ILE A 412 -28.78 9.88 -31.20
N ALA A 413 -29.45 8.98 -31.90
CA ALA A 413 -29.42 8.92 -33.35
C ALA A 413 -29.93 10.25 -33.94
N GLY A 414 -29.13 10.90 -34.78
CA GLY A 414 -29.45 12.20 -35.39
C GLY A 414 -29.27 13.44 -34.50
N ILE A 415 -29.05 13.27 -33.19
CA ILE A 415 -28.77 14.41 -32.28
C ILE A 415 -27.36 14.96 -32.55
N PRO A 416 -27.20 16.30 -32.71
CA PRO A 416 -25.87 16.90 -32.82
C PRO A 416 -25.04 16.66 -31.56
N VAL A 417 -23.86 16.07 -31.74
CA VAL A 417 -22.84 15.93 -30.70
C VAL A 417 -21.64 16.79 -31.08
N ARG A 418 -21.18 17.59 -30.13
CA ARG A 418 -19.97 18.42 -30.25
C ARG A 418 -18.91 17.90 -29.30
N ILE A 419 -17.69 17.73 -29.79
CA ILE A 419 -16.55 17.25 -29.01
C ILE A 419 -15.51 18.36 -28.93
N TYR A 420 -15.04 18.61 -27.72
CA TYR A 420 -14.06 19.64 -27.39
C TYR A 420 -12.81 18.99 -26.80
N ASP A 421 -11.63 19.51 -27.14
CA ASP A 421 -10.41 19.20 -26.42
C ASP A 421 -10.39 19.90 -25.04
N ILE A 422 -9.41 19.58 -24.20
CA ILE A 422 -9.29 20.16 -22.84
C ILE A 422 -9.07 21.67 -22.82
N THR A 423 -8.69 22.29 -23.95
CA THR A 423 -8.54 23.74 -24.08
C THR A 423 -9.86 24.44 -24.42
N GLY A 424 -10.93 23.67 -24.59
CA GLY A 424 -12.26 24.18 -24.95
C GLY A 424 -12.45 24.38 -26.45
N ARG A 425 -11.50 23.95 -27.29
CA ARG A 425 -11.62 24.06 -28.76
C ARG A 425 -12.45 22.90 -29.29
N GLN A 426 -13.46 23.20 -30.10
CA GLN A 426 -14.27 22.16 -30.77
C GLN A 426 -13.41 21.44 -31.82
N VAL A 427 -13.22 20.13 -31.65
CA VAL A 427 -12.39 19.29 -32.51
C VAL A 427 -13.18 18.39 -33.44
N MET A 428 -14.45 18.13 -33.11
CA MET A 428 -15.34 17.30 -33.94
C MET A 428 -16.80 17.68 -33.70
N ALA A 429 -17.59 17.66 -34.76
CA ALA A 429 -19.05 17.73 -34.72
C ALA A 429 -19.61 16.57 -35.54
N VAL A 430 -20.53 15.80 -34.94
CA VAL A 430 -21.01 14.54 -35.51
C VAL A 430 -22.48 14.33 -35.20
N ARG A 431 -23.19 13.69 -36.13
CA ARG A 431 -24.55 13.18 -35.93
C ARG A 431 -24.49 11.66 -35.95
N PRO A 432 -24.70 10.98 -34.81
CA PRO A 432 -24.65 9.52 -34.73
C PRO A 432 -25.70 8.87 -35.64
N VAL A 433 -25.32 7.82 -36.35
CA VAL A 433 -26.27 6.89 -37.00
C VAL A 433 -26.44 5.71 -36.04
N GLY A 434 -27.50 5.72 -35.25
CA GLY A 434 -27.70 4.76 -34.15
C GLY A 434 -27.04 5.21 -32.84
N ASN A 435 -26.39 4.29 -32.12
CA ASN A 435 -25.83 4.52 -30.78
C ASN A 435 -24.30 4.61 -30.74
N ARG A 436 -23.67 4.99 -31.86
CA ARG A 436 -22.20 5.04 -31.97
C ARG A 436 -21.69 6.34 -32.57
N ILE A 437 -20.51 6.76 -32.12
CA ILE A 437 -19.73 7.84 -32.72
C ILE A 437 -18.35 7.31 -33.04
N ASN A 438 -17.92 7.43 -34.30
CA ASN A 438 -16.53 7.17 -34.67
C ASN A 438 -15.65 8.34 -34.24
N VAL A 439 -14.63 8.06 -33.42
CA VAL A 439 -13.66 9.04 -32.90
C VAL A 439 -12.24 8.74 -33.38
N SER A 440 -12.08 7.89 -34.39
CA SER A 440 -10.78 7.44 -34.89
C SER A 440 -9.87 8.59 -35.36
N SER A 441 -10.46 9.69 -35.84
CA SER A 441 -9.75 10.89 -36.32
C SER A 441 -9.28 11.84 -35.21
N LEU A 442 -9.68 11.61 -33.96
CA LEU A 442 -9.15 12.36 -32.82
C LEU A 442 -7.76 11.84 -32.46
N LEU A 443 -6.84 12.77 -32.18
CA LEU A 443 -5.54 12.44 -31.62
C LEU A 443 -5.73 11.84 -30.21
N PRO A 444 -4.76 11.06 -29.70
CA PRO A 444 -4.79 10.58 -28.32
C PRO A 444 -4.92 11.74 -27.33
N GLY A 445 -5.86 11.65 -26.40
CA GLY A 445 -6.14 12.76 -25.49
C GLY A 445 -7.46 12.66 -24.74
N VAL A 446 -7.71 13.66 -23.89
CA VAL A 446 -8.94 13.78 -23.11
C VAL A 446 -9.89 14.74 -23.81
N TYR A 447 -11.16 14.33 -23.93
CA TYR A 447 -12.17 15.07 -24.65
C TYR A 447 -13.45 15.20 -23.83
N VAL A 448 -14.19 16.27 -24.09
CA VAL A 448 -15.51 16.53 -23.54
C VAL A 448 -16.51 16.52 -24.69
N MET A 449 -17.50 15.65 -24.62
CA MET A 449 -18.62 15.65 -25.55
C MET A 449 -19.84 16.32 -24.92
N VAL A 450 -20.54 17.12 -25.73
CA VAL A 450 -21.75 17.83 -25.35
C VAL A 450 -22.84 17.50 -26.36
N TYR A 451 -24.00 17.10 -25.87
CA TYR A 451 -25.19 16.80 -26.66
C TYR A 451 -26.46 17.11 -25.86
N GLN A 452 -27.62 17.15 -26.52
CA GLN A 452 -28.89 17.42 -25.84
C GLN A 452 -29.73 16.16 -25.71
N VAL A 453 -30.39 15.98 -24.57
CA VAL A 453 -31.41 14.95 -24.36
C VAL A 453 -32.61 15.62 -23.69
N ASN A 454 -33.80 15.49 -24.27
CA ASN A 454 -35.04 16.11 -23.77
C ASN A 454 -34.89 17.62 -23.48
N GLY A 455 -34.20 18.35 -24.36
CA GLY A 455 -33.96 19.79 -24.24
C GLY A 455 -32.92 20.21 -23.19
N LYS A 456 -32.31 19.27 -22.47
CA LYS A 456 -31.24 19.57 -21.49
C LYS A 456 -29.86 19.21 -22.03
N PRO A 457 -28.83 20.06 -21.82
CA PRO A 457 -27.47 19.71 -22.19
C PRO A 457 -26.92 18.59 -21.29
N VAL A 458 -26.30 17.60 -21.91
CA VAL A 458 -25.59 16.51 -21.25
C VAL A 458 -24.12 16.58 -21.65
N THR A 459 -23.26 16.52 -20.64
CA THR A 459 -21.81 16.56 -20.81
C THR A 459 -21.20 15.24 -20.35
N LYS A 460 -20.33 14.66 -21.17
CA LYS A 460 -19.58 13.45 -20.84
C LYS A 460 -18.11 13.62 -21.19
N LYS A 461 -17.23 13.11 -20.34
CA LYS A 461 -15.78 13.09 -20.56
C LYS A 461 -15.37 11.71 -21.07
N PHE A 462 -14.49 11.66 -22.06
CA PHE A 462 -13.91 10.41 -22.54
C PHE A 462 -12.43 10.57 -22.91
N VAL A 463 -11.71 9.44 -22.93
CA VAL A 463 -10.33 9.33 -23.38
C VAL A 463 -10.31 8.69 -24.76
N ARG A 464 -9.52 9.24 -25.68
CA ARG A 464 -9.27 8.69 -27.01
C ARG A 464 -7.92 8.01 -27.07
#